data_AF-A0AAV8X361-F1
#
_entry.id   AF-A0AAV8X361-F1
#
_cell.length_a   1.000
_cell.length_b   1.000
_cell.length_c   1.000
_cell.angle_alpha   90.00
_cell.angle_beta   90.00
_cell.angle_gamma   90.00
#
_symmetry.space_group_name_H-M   'P 1'
#
loop_
_entity.id
_entity.type
_entity.pdbx_description
1 polymer ?
#
loop_
_entity_poly.entity_id
_entity_poly.type
_entity_poly.pdbx_seq_one_letter_code
_entity_poly.pdbx_strand_id
1 'polypeptide(L)'
;MVDCEKEEAINLQKEFEWVLHQEIHKGLDQIHQILVECARRFPVALYGHDNSMTRQTNTTLVRTTIQSEYPWKLQQVQDAANHLQQAIYHIDDVGKHYKFKSSDEVLHILGNILGSLQRGRTSLIVPRKKNLDDLQKSRNMKSLSPLLSEDLAISFYIQSHKLIFAIYQLTSNHGVMKYDSTHA
;
A
#
# COMPACT_ATOMS: atom_id res chain seq x y z
N MET A 1 16.98 -33.41 -44.24
CA MET A 1 16.40 -32.06 -44.03
C MET A 1 15.09 -32.20 -43.28
N VAL A 2 13.99 -32.58 -43.94
CA VAL A 2 12.65 -32.76 -43.35
C VAL A 2 12.62 -33.47 -41.99
N ASP A 3 13.37 -34.57 -41.82
CA ASP A 3 13.34 -35.31 -40.54
C ASP A 3 14.17 -34.66 -39.42
N CYS A 4 15.09 -33.75 -39.76
CA CYS A 4 15.77 -32.88 -38.81
C CYS A 4 14.83 -31.78 -38.31
N GLU A 5 14.07 -31.15 -39.23
CA GLU A 5 13.07 -30.13 -38.92
C GLU A 5 11.95 -30.67 -38.00
N LYS A 6 11.55 -31.93 -38.20
CA LYS A 6 10.62 -32.64 -37.29
C LYS A 6 11.20 -32.85 -35.90
N GLU A 7 12.43 -33.34 -35.78
CA GLU A 7 13.06 -33.59 -34.48
C GLU A 7 13.34 -32.28 -33.73
N GLU A 8 13.71 -31.20 -34.43
CA GLU A 8 13.83 -29.85 -33.88
C GLU A 8 12.48 -29.36 -33.31
N ALA A 9 11.40 -29.44 -34.09
CA ALA A 9 10.05 -29.06 -33.62
C ALA A 9 9.58 -29.91 -32.41
N ILE A 10 9.90 -31.21 -32.41
CA ILE A 10 9.62 -32.12 -31.29
C ILE A 10 10.42 -31.73 -30.04
N ASN A 11 11.67 -31.28 -30.17
CA ASN A 11 12.47 -30.86 -29.01
C ASN A 11 12.05 -29.48 -28.48
N LEU A 12 11.74 -28.52 -29.36
CA LEU A 12 11.16 -27.23 -28.96
C LEU A 12 9.84 -27.41 -28.19
N GLN A 13 8.99 -28.37 -28.58
CA GLN A 13 7.78 -28.72 -27.84
C GLN A 13 8.09 -29.27 -26.44
N LYS A 14 9.09 -30.17 -26.30
CA LYS A 14 9.53 -30.70 -24.98
C LYS A 14 10.07 -29.57 -24.08
N GLU A 15 10.84 -28.64 -24.64
CA GLU A 15 11.38 -27.49 -23.89
C GLU A 15 10.27 -26.54 -23.43
N PHE A 16 9.30 -26.24 -24.30
CA PHE A 16 8.13 -25.42 -23.95
C PHE A 16 7.27 -26.08 -22.85
N GLU A 17 7.01 -27.38 -22.97
CA GLU A 17 6.31 -28.14 -21.93
C GLU A 17 7.09 -28.20 -20.61
N TRP A 18 8.43 -28.27 -20.65
CA TRP A 18 9.28 -28.19 -19.45
C TRP A 18 9.17 -26.81 -18.79
N VAL A 19 9.20 -25.73 -19.55
CA VAL A 19 9.03 -24.36 -19.02
C VAL A 19 7.66 -24.24 -18.32
N LEU A 20 6.57 -24.61 -19.02
CA LEU A 20 5.21 -24.55 -18.47
C LEU A 20 5.05 -25.38 -17.18
N HIS A 21 5.53 -26.63 -17.17
CA HIS A 21 5.28 -27.57 -16.07
C HIS A 21 6.32 -27.53 -14.93
N GLN A 22 7.46 -26.86 -15.10
CA GLN A 22 8.53 -26.81 -14.09
C GLN A 22 8.96 -25.39 -13.75
N GLU A 23 9.33 -24.58 -14.73
CA GLU A 23 9.94 -23.28 -14.47
C GLU A 23 8.93 -22.23 -14.00
N ILE A 24 7.72 -22.24 -14.56
CA ILE A 24 6.63 -21.35 -14.11
C ILE A 24 6.28 -21.58 -12.63
N HIS A 25 6.23 -22.84 -12.18
CA HIS A 25 5.93 -23.15 -10.77
C HIS A 25 7.03 -22.65 -9.82
N LYS A 26 8.32 -22.81 -10.19
CA LYS A 26 9.43 -22.23 -9.41
C LYS A 26 9.32 -20.70 -9.32
N GLY A 27 9.00 -20.05 -10.45
CA GLY A 27 8.80 -18.59 -10.50
C GLY A 27 7.65 -18.13 -9.59
N LEU A 28 6.50 -18.82 -9.64
CA LEU A 28 5.35 -18.54 -8.78
C LEU A 28 5.66 -18.76 -7.29
N ASP A 29 6.34 -19.84 -6.92
CA ASP A 29 6.77 -20.10 -5.53
C ASP A 29 7.75 -19.02 -5.03
N GLN A 30 8.71 -18.58 -5.86
CA GLN A 30 9.64 -17.48 -5.52
C GLN A 30 8.89 -16.16 -5.32
N ILE A 31 7.98 -15.80 -6.23
CA ILE A 31 7.15 -14.59 -6.09
C ILE A 31 6.33 -14.69 -4.81
N HIS A 32 5.65 -15.81 -4.55
CA HIS A 32 4.85 -16.03 -3.35
C HIS A 32 5.66 -15.81 -2.05
N GLN A 33 6.87 -16.37 -1.93
CA GLN A 33 7.72 -16.13 -0.76
C GLN A 33 8.09 -14.64 -0.59
N ILE A 34 8.41 -13.94 -1.68
CA ILE A 34 8.68 -12.50 -1.66
C ILE A 34 7.43 -11.73 -1.21
N LEU A 35 6.24 -12.09 -1.69
CA LEU A 35 4.99 -11.41 -1.32
C LEU A 35 4.60 -11.65 0.15
N VAL A 36 4.83 -12.85 0.68
CA VAL A 36 4.58 -13.18 2.10
C VAL A 36 5.52 -12.41 3.04
N GLU A 37 6.82 -12.31 2.72
CA GLU A 37 7.74 -11.47 3.50
C GLU A 37 7.44 -9.97 3.34
N CYS A 38 6.95 -9.52 2.17
CA CYS A 38 6.40 -8.17 2.04
C CYS A 38 5.17 -7.97 2.94
N ALA A 39 4.27 -8.95 3.03
CA ALA A 39 3.04 -8.86 3.84
C ALA A 39 3.36 -8.78 5.34
N ARG A 40 4.40 -9.50 5.79
CA ARG A 40 4.95 -9.44 7.15
C ARG A 40 5.45 -8.05 7.59
N ARG A 41 5.61 -7.10 6.66
CA ARG A 41 6.03 -5.71 6.93
C ARG A 41 4.85 -4.75 7.09
N PHE A 42 3.62 -5.19 6.84
CA PHE A 42 2.43 -4.36 7.05
C PHE A 42 1.96 -4.39 8.51
N PRO A 43 1.70 -3.24 9.15
CA PRO A 43 1.31 -3.17 10.56
C PRO A 43 -0.18 -3.55 10.74
N VAL A 44 -0.49 -4.85 10.71
CA VAL A 44 -1.83 -5.40 10.91
C VAL A 44 -1.91 -6.14 12.25
N ALA A 45 -1.95 -5.34 13.33
CA ALA A 45 -2.06 -5.73 14.74
C ALA A 45 -0.81 -6.44 15.33
N LEU A 46 -0.42 -6.28 16.61
CA LEU A 46 -1.04 -5.62 17.77
C LEU A 46 -0.07 -4.64 18.48
N TYR A 47 -0.55 -3.99 19.55
CA TYR A 47 0.14 -3.13 20.53
C TYR A 47 0.56 -1.72 20.09
N GLY A 48 -0.12 -0.73 20.69
CA GLY A 48 0.38 0.65 20.79
C GLY A 48 1.48 0.77 21.85
N HIS A 49 2.18 1.91 21.86
CA HIS A 49 3.18 2.25 22.86
C HIS A 49 2.92 3.67 23.39
N ASP A 50 2.95 3.82 24.72
CA ASP A 50 3.08 5.12 25.40
C ASP A 50 4.44 5.74 25.05
N ASN A 51 4.47 7.06 24.85
CA ASN A 51 5.69 7.87 24.95
C ASN A 51 5.33 9.29 25.43
N SER A 52 5.16 9.43 26.75
CA SER A 52 4.89 10.68 27.44
C SER A 52 6.18 11.37 27.92
N MET A 53 6.41 12.63 27.51
CA MET A 53 7.49 13.48 28.07
C MET A 53 7.24 15.01 27.92
N THR A 54 7.86 15.79 28.80
CA THR A 54 7.82 17.26 29.03
C THR A 54 8.41 18.10 27.86
N ARG A 55 7.93 19.30 27.44
CA ARG A 55 7.62 20.62 28.08
C ARG A 55 8.86 21.57 28.10
N GLN A 56 8.84 22.87 27.72
CA GLN A 56 7.74 23.77 27.30
C GLN A 56 7.88 24.23 25.81
N THR A 57 8.08 25.47 25.30
CA THR A 57 8.29 26.86 25.80
C THR A 57 7.82 27.93 24.78
N ASN A 58 7.20 29.02 25.24
CA ASN A 58 7.10 30.40 24.68
C ASN A 58 7.00 30.67 23.16
N THR A 59 6.13 29.95 22.47
CA THR A 59 5.06 30.58 21.66
C THR A 59 3.72 30.09 22.25
N THR A 60 2.55 30.44 21.71
CA THR A 60 1.27 29.77 22.04
C THR A 60 1.27 28.31 21.59
N LEU A 61 1.97 27.47 22.36
CA LEU A 61 2.26 26.08 22.04
C LEU A 61 1.02 25.21 22.24
N VAL A 62 0.26 25.02 21.15
CA VAL A 62 -0.86 24.07 21.10
C VAL A 62 -0.27 22.65 21.10
N ARG A 63 -0.34 21.97 22.25
CA ARG A 63 0.02 20.55 22.37
C ARG A 63 -1.23 19.69 22.27
N THR A 64 -1.21 18.72 21.36
CA THR A 64 -2.22 17.66 21.24
C THR A 64 -1.56 16.29 21.14
N THR A 65 -2.32 15.21 21.28
CA THR A 65 -1.87 13.82 21.18
C THR A 65 -2.99 12.95 20.63
N ILE A 66 -2.64 11.98 19.77
CA ILE A 66 -3.59 10.99 19.23
C ILE A 66 -3.93 10.01 20.35
N GLN A 67 -5.22 9.86 20.68
CA GLN A 67 -5.68 8.93 21.71
C GLN A 67 -5.49 7.47 21.28
N SER A 68 -4.93 6.64 22.15
CA SER A 68 -4.63 5.22 21.89
C SER A 68 -5.84 4.39 21.43
N GLU A 69 -7.03 4.71 21.95
CA GLU A 69 -8.29 4.04 21.60
C GLU A 69 -8.82 4.41 20.20
N TYR A 70 -8.33 5.52 19.64
CA TYR A 70 -8.73 6.06 18.34
C TYR A 70 -7.51 6.27 17.42
N PRO A 71 -6.72 5.22 17.13
CA PRO A 71 -5.44 5.36 16.44
C PRO A 71 -5.63 5.87 15.01
N TRP A 72 -4.74 6.77 14.57
CA TRP A 72 -4.79 7.43 13.26
C TRP A 72 -4.46 6.44 12.12
N LYS A 73 -5.46 5.69 11.66
CA LYS A 73 -5.29 4.71 10.57
C LYS A 73 -5.10 5.41 9.22
N LEU A 74 -4.10 4.95 8.46
CA LEU A 74 -3.80 5.42 7.11
C LEU A 74 -4.36 4.45 6.07
N GLN A 75 -5.37 4.89 5.33
CA GLN A 75 -6.04 4.07 4.31
C GLN A 75 -5.06 3.51 3.27
N GLN A 76 -4.03 4.29 2.90
CA GLN A 76 -2.96 3.88 1.99
C GLN A 76 -2.25 2.58 2.40
N VAL A 77 -2.04 2.37 3.70
CA VAL A 77 -1.39 1.17 4.25
C VAL A 77 -2.34 -0.03 4.14
N GLN A 78 -3.61 0.17 4.48
CA GLN A 78 -4.63 -0.89 4.39
C GLN A 78 -4.89 -1.29 2.94
N ASP A 79 -5.05 -0.33 2.03
CA ASP A 79 -5.26 -0.58 0.60
C ASP A 79 -4.09 -1.37 -0.01
N ALA A 80 -2.85 -1.01 0.36
CA ALA A 80 -1.65 -1.69 -0.10
C ALA A 80 -1.51 -3.11 0.48
N ALA A 81 -1.84 -3.32 1.76
CA ALA A 81 -1.92 -4.65 2.37
C ALA A 81 -2.97 -5.53 1.66
N ASN A 82 -4.18 -5.00 1.44
CA ASN A 82 -5.26 -5.70 0.75
C ASN A 82 -4.85 -6.11 -0.68
N HIS A 83 -4.21 -5.22 -1.43
CA HIS A 83 -3.75 -5.51 -2.79
C HIS A 83 -2.56 -6.48 -2.84
N LEU A 84 -1.69 -6.49 -1.82
CA LEU A 84 -0.64 -7.49 -1.68
C LEU A 84 -1.23 -8.87 -1.34
N GLN A 85 -2.20 -8.94 -0.43
CA GLN A 85 -2.91 -10.18 -0.10
C GLN A 85 -3.69 -10.73 -1.30
N GLN A 86 -4.25 -9.87 -2.15
CA GLN A 86 -4.87 -10.27 -3.42
C GLN A 86 -3.84 -10.85 -4.41
N ALA A 87 -2.62 -10.31 -4.46
CA ALA A 87 -1.54 -10.85 -5.28
C ALA A 87 -1.05 -12.23 -4.78
N ILE A 88 -1.04 -12.45 -3.47
CA ILE A 88 -0.78 -13.76 -2.85
C ILE A 88 -1.90 -14.76 -3.21
N TYR A 89 -3.17 -14.36 -3.03
CA TYR A 89 -4.33 -15.19 -3.38
C TYR A 89 -4.29 -15.68 -4.84
N HIS A 90 -3.93 -14.80 -5.79
CA HIS A 90 -3.80 -15.18 -7.21
C HIS A 90 -2.69 -16.21 -7.51
N ILE A 91 -1.81 -16.53 -6.56
CA ILE A 91 -0.83 -17.63 -6.67
C ILE A 91 -1.36 -18.88 -5.97
N ASP A 92 -1.95 -18.73 -4.77
CA ASP A 92 -2.54 -19.85 -4.02
C ASP A 92 -3.67 -20.54 -4.80
N ASP A 93 -4.53 -19.76 -5.46
CA ASP A 93 -5.68 -20.19 -6.27
C ASP A 93 -5.30 -21.09 -7.46
N VAL A 94 -4.04 -21.00 -7.94
CA VAL A 94 -3.51 -21.88 -8.99
C VAL A 94 -3.36 -23.32 -8.51
N GLY A 95 -2.86 -23.50 -7.28
CA GLY A 95 -2.52 -24.81 -6.71
C GLY A 95 -1.19 -25.41 -7.22
N LYS A 96 -0.43 -26.00 -6.30
CA LYS A 96 0.97 -26.46 -6.49
C LYS A 96 1.19 -27.58 -7.53
N HIS A 97 0.11 -28.21 -7.99
CA HIS A 97 0.15 -29.34 -8.93
C HIS A 97 -0.74 -29.12 -10.16
N TYR A 98 -1.14 -27.87 -10.41
CA TYR A 98 -1.77 -27.49 -11.68
C TYR A 98 -0.84 -27.80 -12.87
N LYS A 99 -1.42 -28.00 -14.05
CA LYS A 99 -0.68 -28.18 -15.30
C LYS A 99 -1.15 -27.15 -16.32
N PHE A 100 -0.31 -26.15 -16.55
CA PHE A 100 -0.54 -25.12 -17.55
C PHE A 100 -0.59 -25.72 -18.95
N LYS A 101 -1.63 -25.35 -19.71
CA LYS A 101 -1.89 -25.85 -21.06
C LYS A 101 -1.43 -24.88 -22.14
N SER A 102 -1.32 -23.60 -21.81
CA SER A 102 -0.83 -22.56 -22.72
C SER A 102 -0.08 -21.46 -21.98
N SER A 103 0.66 -20.66 -22.75
CA SER A 103 1.25 -19.39 -22.29
C SER A 103 0.20 -18.39 -21.83
N ASP A 104 -1.01 -18.40 -22.40
CA ASP A 104 -2.07 -17.42 -22.08
C ASP A 104 -2.63 -17.61 -20.68
N GLU A 105 -2.77 -18.87 -20.20
CA GLU A 105 -3.13 -19.17 -18.81
C GLU A 105 -2.10 -18.55 -17.84
N VAL A 106 -0.82 -18.74 -18.12
CA VAL A 106 0.31 -18.21 -17.32
C VAL A 106 0.35 -16.68 -17.36
N LEU A 107 0.25 -16.08 -18.55
CA LEU A 107 0.27 -14.63 -18.74
C LEU A 107 -0.94 -13.95 -18.08
N HIS A 108 -2.11 -14.58 -18.07
CA HIS A 108 -3.28 -14.08 -17.37
C HIS A 108 -3.07 -14.02 -15.85
N ILE A 109 -2.53 -15.09 -15.25
CA ILE A 109 -2.23 -15.14 -13.81
C ILE A 109 -1.14 -14.10 -13.45
N LEU A 110 -0.05 -14.03 -14.22
CA LEU A 110 0.99 -13.02 -14.03
C LEU A 110 0.44 -11.59 -14.17
N GLY A 111 -0.50 -11.35 -15.08
CA GLY A 111 -1.22 -10.08 -15.23
C GLY A 111 -2.07 -9.72 -14.00
N ASN A 112 -2.78 -10.69 -13.41
CA ASN A 112 -3.59 -10.49 -12.21
C ASN A 112 -2.73 -10.20 -10.96
N ILE A 113 -1.59 -10.89 -10.83
CA ILE A 113 -0.58 -10.65 -9.78
C ILE A 113 0.02 -9.25 -9.97
N LEU A 114 0.57 -8.94 -11.15
CA LEU A 114 1.21 -7.66 -11.45
C LEU A 114 0.25 -6.47 -11.30
N GLY A 115 -0.99 -6.60 -11.79
CA GLY A 115 -2.04 -5.58 -11.62
C GLY A 115 -2.38 -5.33 -10.15
N SER A 116 -2.38 -6.37 -9.32
CA SER A 116 -2.57 -6.24 -7.87
C SER A 116 -1.39 -5.52 -7.20
N LEU A 117 -0.15 -5.92 -7.51
CA LEU A 117 1.06 -5.26 -7.00
C LEU A 117 1.16 -3.79 -7.45
N GLN A 118 0.79 -3.48 -8.69
CA GLN A 118 0.76 -2.11 -9.20
C GLN A 118 -0.28 -1.25 -8.49
N ARG A 119 -1.47 -1.77 -8.18
CA ARG A 119 -2.46 -1.07 -7.34
C ARG A 119 -1.92 -0.82 -5.93
N GLY A 120 -1.37 -1.84 -5.27
CA GLY A 120 -0.78 -1.70 -3.93
C GLY A 120 0.36 -0.66 -3.87
N ARG A 121 1.27 -0.68 -4.87
CA ARG A 121 2.31 0.34 -5.05
C ARG A 121 1.72 1.74 -5.21
N THR A 122 0.65 1.88 -6.00
CA THR A 122 0.01 3.17 -6.28
C THR A 122 -0.60 3.78 -5.02
N SER A 123 -1.22 2.97 -4.16
CA SER A 123 -1.76 3.42 -2.87
C SER A 123 -0.71 4.05 -1.94
N LEU A 124 0.55 3.62 -2.00
CA LEU A 124 1.66 4.18 -1.21
C LEU A 124 2.36 5.38 -1.90
N ILE A 125 2.45 5.36 -3.24
CA ILE A 125 3.14 6.43 -3.99
C ILE A 125 2.27 7.69 -4.13
N VAL A 126 0.94 7.54 -4.31
CA VAL A 126 0.04 8.66 -4.64
C VAL A 126 -0.83 9.05 -3.43
N PRO A 127 -0.59 10.22 -2.80
CA PRO A 127 -1.46 10.70 -1.74
C PRO A 127 -2.88 10.97 -2.26
N ARG A 128 -3.90 10.41 -1.60
CA ARG A 128 -5.30 10.72 -1.91
C ARG A 128 -5.59 12.18 -1.52
N LYS A 129 -5.92 13.03 -2.50
CA LYS A 129 -6.44 14.39 -2.22
C LYS A 129 -7.69 14.29 -1.36
N LYS A 130 -7.70 14.99 -0.23
CA LYS A 130 -8.91 15.33 0.55
C LYS A 130 -9.12 16.84 0.44
N ASN A 131 -10.37 17.29 0.48
CA ASN A 131 -10.66 18.69 0.77
C ASN A 131 -10.44 18.98 2.27
N LEU A 132 -10.39 20.26 2.63
CA LEU A 132 -10.03 20.69 3.98
C LEU A 132 -11.17 20.43 4.99
N ASP A 133 -12.41 20.66 4.58
CA ASP A 133 -13.63 20.31 5.32
C ASP A 133 -13.68 18.85 5.78
N ASP A 134 -13.47 17.90 4.88
CA ASP A 134 -13.47 16.46 5.17
C ASP A 134 -12.31 16.08 6.07
N LEU A 135 -11.18 16.78 6.00
CA LEU A 135 -10.06 16.59 6.91
C LEU A 135 -10.45 17.02 8.32
N GLN A 136 -10.94 18.26 8.51
CA GLN A 136 -11.39 18.80 9.80
C GLN A 136 -12.51 17.95 10.42
N LYS A 137 -13.49 17.53 9.61
CA LYS A 137 -14.65 16.74 10.05
C LYS A 137 -14.32 15.26 10.32
N SER A 138 -13.12 14.79 9.93
CA SER A 138 -12.71 13.39 10.00
C SER A 138 -12.64 12.80 11.42
N ARG A 139 -12.81 11.47 11.52
CA ARG A 139 -12.58 10.71 12.77
C ARG A 139 -11.15 10.88 13.29
N ASN A 140 -10.18 11.05 12.39
CA ASN A 140 -8.77 11.18 12.73
C ASN A 140 -8.49 12.53 13.41
N MET A 141 -8.99 13.66 12.90
CA MET A 141 -8.92 14.94 13.61
C MET A 141 -9.63 14.89 14.98
N LYS A 142 -10.72 14.13 15.08
CA LYS A 142 -11.46 13.90 16.34
C LYS A 142 -10.79 12.91 17.31
N SER A 143 -9.70 12.26 16.93
CA SER A 143 -8.89 11.42 17.84
C SER A 143 -7.93 12.24 18.72
N LEU A 144 -7.77 13.52 18.41
CA LEU A 144 -6.82 14.43 19.05
C LEU A 144 -7.32 14.90 20.42
N SER A 145 -6.45 14.86 21.43
CA SER A 145 -6.73 15.36 22.78
C SER A 145 -5.56 16.22 23.30
N PRO A 146 -5.81 17.48 23.72
CA PRO A 146 -7.01 18.27 23.41
C PRO A 146 -7.25 18.39 21.90
N LEU A 147 -8.49 18.69 21.51
CA LEU A 147 -8.84 19.00 20.11
C LEU A 147 -8.07 20.25 19.64
N LEU A 148 -7.77 20.31 18.34
CA LEU A 148 -7.22 21.51 17.70
C LEU A 148 -8.31 22.54 17.43
N SER A 149 -7.92 23.82 17.40
CA SER A 149 -8.76 24.95 17.02
C SER A 149 -9.29 24.83 15.59
N GLU A 150 -10.42 25.46 15.28
CA GLU A 150 -11.08 25.38 13.96
C GLU A 150 -10.28 26.05 12.83
N ASP A 151 -9.29 26.89 13.14
CA ASP A 151 -8.33 27.46 12.20
C ASP A 151 -7.14 26.54 11.88
N LEU A 152 -7.06 25.35 12.51
CA LEU A 152 -5.97 24.38 12.31
C LEU A 152 -6.49 23.01 11.87
N ALA A 153 -5.81 22.42 10.88
CA ALA A 153 -5.98 21.02 10.52
C ALA A 153 -4.62 20.33 10.36
N ILE A 154 -4.53 19.06 10.75
CA ILE A 154 -3.34 18.24 10.50
C ILE A 154 -3.67 17.01 9.68
N SER A 155 -2.71 16.55 8.88
CA SER A 155 -2.81 15.34 8.07
C SER A 155 -1.53 14.54 8.14
N PHE A 156 -1.69 13.22 8.16
CA PHE A 156 -0.62 12.25 7.93
C PHE A 156 -0.95 11.48 6.66
N TYR A 157 0.02 11.37 5.75
CA TYR A 157 -0.10 10.58 4.52
C TYR A 157 1.25 9.99 4.11
N ILE A 158 1.24 8.95 3.29
CA ILE A 158 2.45 8.35 2.73
C ILE A 158 2.70 8.94 1.34
N GLN A 159 3.95 9.29 1.07
CA GLN A 159 4.44 9.68 -0.24
C GLN A 159 5.67 8.81 -0.57
N SER A 160 5.46 7.77 -1.36
CA SER A 160 6.45 6.73 -1.68
C SER A 160 6.94 5.99 -0.43
N HIS A 161 8.06 6.41 0.15
CA HIS A 161 8.73 5.78 1.29
C HIS A 161 8.76 6.69 2.53
N LYS A 162 8.14 7.87 2.46
CA LYS A 162 8.07 8.84 3.56
C LYS A 162 6.65 8.89 4.12
N LEU A 163 6.54 8.87 5.45
CA LEU A 163 5.40 9.43 6.15
C LEU A 163 5.59 10.95 6.15
N ILE A 164 4.61 11.68 5.62
CA ILE A 164 4.59 13.15 5.62
C ILE A 164 3.63 13.60 6.71
N PHE A 165 4.07 14.55 7.54
CA PHE A 165 3.22 15.31 8.44
C PHE A 165 2.93 16.67 7.80
N ALA A 166 1.65 17.02 7.66
CA ALA A 166 1.21 18.29 7.10
C ALA A 166 0.35 19.05 8.10
N ILE A 167 0.66 20.33 8.30
CA ILE A 167 -0.15 21.28 9.08
C ILE A 167 -0.73 22.31 8.11
N TYR A 168 -2.03 22.53 8.20
CA TYR A 168 -2.77 23.56 7.48
C TYR A 168 -3.27 24.60 8.47
N GLN A 169 -2.97 25.87 8.22
CA GLN A 169 -3.58 26.99 8.94
C GLN A 169 -4.55 27.73 8.02
N LEU A 170 -5.77 27.95 8.50
CA LEU A 170 -6.84 28.63 7.79
C LEU A 170 -6.87 30.11 8.23
N THR A 171 -6.77 31.04 7.28
CA THR A 171 -6.95 32.47 7.54
C THR A 171 -8.11 33.03 6.71
N SER A 172 -9.09 33.62 7.39
CA SER A 172 -10.26 34.26 6.75
C SER A 172 -10.01 35.75 6.58
N ASN A 173 -9.44 36.15 5.44
CA ASN A 173 -9.22 37.56 5.13
C ASN A 173 -10.35 38.07 4.23
N HIS A 174 -11.20 38.94 4.80
CA HIS A 174 -12.34 39.57 4.11
C HIS A 174 -13.30 38.58 3.43
N GLY A 175 -13.57 37.43 4.07
CA GLY A 175 -14.45 36.38 3.54
C GLY A 175 -13.82 35.46 2.50
N VAL A 176 -12.57 35.72 2.08
CA VAL A 176 -11.78 34.78 1.27
C VAL A 176 -10.98 33.89 2.20
N MET A 177 -11.33 32.61 2.24
CA MET A 177 -10.54 31.59 2.95
C MET A 177 -9.22 31.36 2.23
N LYS A 178 -8.11 31.64 2.91
CA LYS A 178 -6.76 31.24 2.51
C LYS A 178 -6.27 30.12 3.42
N TYR A 179 -5.41 29.27 2.88
CA TYR A 179 -4.79 28.17 3.61
C TYR A 179 -3.31 28.08 3.26
N ASP A 180 -2.46 28.12 4.28
CA ASP A 180 -1.03 27.85 4.16
C ASP A 180 -0.75 26.44 4.66
N SER A 181 0.11 25.71 3.94
CA SER A 181 0.46 24.32 4.25
C SER A 181 1.96 24.17 4.51
N THR A 182 2.32 23.68 5.69
CA THR A 182 3.70 23.29 6.02
C THR A 182 3.83 21.77 6.05
N HIS A 183 5.01 21.28 5.68
CA HIS A 183 5.31 19.84 5.59
C HIS A 183 6.60 19.51 6.35
N ALA A 184 6.57 18.40 7.09
CA ALA A 184 7.72 17.78 7.76
C ALA A 184 7.82 16.30 7.38
#